data_AF-A0A3C0Y070-F1
#
_entry.id   AF-A0A3C0Y070-F1
#
_cell.length_a   1.000
_cell.length_b   1.000
_cell.length_c   1.000
_cell.angle_alpha   90.00
_cell.angle_beta   90.00
_cell.angle_gamma   90.00
#
_symmetry.space_group_name_H-M   'P 1'
#
loop_
_entity.id
_entity.type
_entity.pdbx_description
1 polymer ?
#
loop_
_entity_poly.entity_id
_entity_poly.type
_entity_poly.pdbx_seq_one_letter_code
_entity_poly.pdbx_strand_id
1 'polypeptide(L)'
;MRYLIIGAGPAGLTVGNRLLDKGIEDFRIIEASSEAGGLCRSAEVDGAPLDISGGHFVDVRRPKVNEFLFRFMAEDEMASFDRVTKIRTKESRIGYPYEANIWQLPIDEQVEHLKAIANAGCNTGAPEPENFLEWIPWKLGEKIANEYLFPYNEKIFSVDLATLGTYWMNKLPNVSFEDTLRACLTKKPYGTLPGHARFYYPKKYGSGELWLRMAERLKERIDYDTPAKELDLK
;
A
#
# COMPACT_ATOMS: atom_id res chain seq x y z
N MET A 1 -30.78 -15.30 11.78
CA MET A 1 -29.49 -14.88 11.20
C MET A 1 -29.74 -14.16 9.90
N ARG A 2 -29.73 -12.82 9.94
CA ARG A 2 -30.00 -11.94 8.80
C ARG A 2 -28.75 -11.64 7.98
N TYR A 3 -27.59 -11.62 8.61
CA TYR A 3 -26.31 -11.41 7.93
C TYR A 3 -25.30 -12.46 8.34
N LEU A 4 -24.60 -13.02 7.35
CA LEU A 4 -23.41 -13.85 7.55
C LEU A 4 -22.22 -13.12 6.94
N ILE A 5 -21.16 -12.95 7.73
CA ILE A 5 -19.90 -12.33 7.31
C ILE A 5 -18.85 -13.42 7.27
N ILE A 6 -18.19 -13.59 6.13
CA ILE A 6 -17.13 -14.59 5.96
C ILE A 6 -15.78 -13.87 6.04
N GLY A 7 -15.01 -14.17 7.08
CA GLY A 7 -13.70 -13.60 7.40
C GLY A 7 -13.76 -12.53 8.50
N ALA A 8 -12.90 -12.67 9.49
CA ALA A 8 -12.66 -11.71 10.57
C ALA A 8 -11.39 -10.86 10.31
N GLY A 9 -11.12 -10.52 9.05
CA GLY A 9 -10.13 -9.49 8.67
C GLY A 9 -10.66 -8.06 8.80
N PRO A 10 -9.88 -7.03 8.42
CA PRO A 10 -10.27 -5.62 8.54
C PRO A 10 -11.66 -5.29 7.99
N ALA A 11 -12.01 -5.87 6.84
CA ALA A 11 -13.32 -5.66 6.22
C ALA A 11 -14.46 -6.26 7.06
N GLY A 12 -14.37 -7.53 7.44
CA GLY A 12 -15.42 -8.21 8.21
C GLY A 12 -15.59 -7.63 9.61
N LEU A 13 -14.49 -7.35 10.31
CA LEU A 13 -14.50 -6.69 11.62
C LEU A 13 -15.12 -5.29 11.55
N THR A 14 -14.83 -4.55 10.48
CA THR A 14 -15.45 -3.24 10.25
C THR A 14 -16.96 -3.39 10.06
N VAL A 15 -17.40 -4.30 9.18
CA VAL A 15 -18.84 -4.52 8.95
C VAL A 15 -19.54 -4.93 10.23
N GLY A 16 -19.02 -5.90 10.98
CA GLY A 16 -19.61 -6.36 12.25
C GLY A 16 -19.75 -5.23 13.27
N ASN A 17 -18.68 -4.43 13.46
CA ASN A 17 -18.72 -3.29 14.37
C ASN A 17 -19.73 -2.22 13.92
N ARG A 18 -19.85 -1.97 12.61
CA ARG A 18 -20.81 -1.02 12.04
C ARG A 18 -22.27 -1.51 12.12
N LEU A 19 -22.50 -2.82 12.12
CA LEU A 19 -23.83 -3.40 12.40
C LEU A 19 -24.23 -3.17 13.85
N LEU A 20 -23.33 -3.45 14.80
CA LEU A 20 -23.57 -3.15 16.22
C LEU A 20 -23.80 -1.66 16.48
N ASP A 21 -23.03 -0.78 15.83
CA ASP A 21 -23.23 0.67 15.94
C ASP A 21 -24.63 1.12 15.46
N LYS A 22 -25.28 0.31 14.61
CA LYS A 22 -26.64 0.54 14.12
C LYS A 22 -27.70 -0.23 14.92
N GLY A 23 -27.34 -0.90 16.02
CA GLY A 23 -28.25 -1.73 16.81
C GLY A 23 -28.68 -3.02 16.11
N ILE A 24 -27.95 -3.46 15.09
CA ILE A 24 -28.25 -4.69 14.35
C ILE A 24 -27.42 -5.82 14.97
N GLU A 25 -28.11 -6.76 15.60
CA GLU A 25 -27.47 -7.88 16.31
C GLU A 25 -27.64 -9.24 15.62
N ASP A 26 -28.56 -9.36 14.65
CA ASP A 26 -28.84 -10.63 13.96
C ASP A 26 -27.81 -10.92 12.85
N PHE A 27 -26.55 -11.09 13.25
CA PHE A 27 -25.44 -11.48 12.38
C PHE A 27 -24.44 -12.42 13.05
N ARG A 28 -23.68 -13.15 12.24
CA ARG A 28 -22.52 -13.94 12.67
C ARG A 28 -21.34 -13.71 11.72
N ILE A 29 -20.13 -13.78 12.26
CA ILE A 29 -18.87 -13.77 11.52
C ILE A 29 -18.26 -15.16 11.66
N ILE A 30 -17.86 -15.78 10.55
CA ILE A 30 -17.07 -17.02 10.56
C ILE A 30 -15.65 -16.71 10.08
N GLU A 31 -14.65 -17.21 10.77
CA GLU A 31 -13.23 -17.06 10.45
C GLU A 31 -12.57 -18.44 10.38
N ALA A 32 -11.81 -18.68 9.32
CA ALA A 32 -11.13 -19.96 9.13
C ALA A 32 -9.93 -20.14 10.06
N SER A 33 -9.30 -19.03 10.44
CA SER A 33 -8.17 -18.99 11.36
C SER A 33 -8.63 -19.05 12.82
N SER A 34 -7.70 -19.33 13.73
CA SER A 34 -7.91 -19.24 15.18
C SER A 34 -7.84 -17.80 15.72
N GLU A 35 -7.52 -16.83 14.87
CA GLU A 35 -7.30 -15.43 15.25
C GLU A 35 -7.84 -14.46 14.18
N ALA A 36 -8.38 -13.32 14.63
CA ALA A 36 -8.85 -12.26 13.75
C ALA A 36 -7.71 -11.38 13.22
N GLY A 37 -8.00 -10.60 12.17
CA GLY A 37 -7.05 -9.64 11.56
C GLY A 37 -6.60 -10.02 10.16
N GLY A 38 -6.79 -11.26 9.72
CA GLY A 38 -6.47 -11.71 8.37
C GLY A 38 -5.02 -11.44 7.98
N LEU A 39 -4.79 -10.70 6.89
CA LEU A 39 -3.45 -10.29 6.44
C LEU A 39 -2.81 -9.22 7.32
N CYS A 40 -3.59 -8.52 8.15
CA CYS A 40 -3.08 -7.43 8.98
C CYS A 40 -2.75 -7.88 10.41
N ARG A 41 -2.49 -9.18 10.62
CA ARG A 41 -2.06 -9.74 11.91
C ARG A 41 -0.59 -9.41 12.18
N SER A 42 -0.21 -9.49 13.45
CA SER A 42 1.17 -9.40 13.91
C SER A 42 1.51 -10.61 14.78
N ALA A 43 2.78 -10.96 14.83
CA ALA A 43 3.32 -11.99 15.71
C ALA A 43 4.51 -11.42 16.49
N GLU A 44 4.72 -11.90 17.72
CA GLU A 44 5.94 -11.59 18.47
C GLU A 44 7.10 -12.43 17.90
N VAL A 45 8.15 -11.77 17.42
CA VAL A 45 9.36 -12.39 16.87
C VAL A 45 10.57 -11.72 17.49
N ASP A 46 11.42 -12.50 18.16
CA ASP A 46 12.65 -12.02 18.81
C ASP A 46 12.45 -10.82 19.76
N GLY A 47 11.32 -10.79 20.47
CA GLY A 47 10.97 -9.73 21.42
C GLY A 47 10.46 -8.43 20.79
N ALA A 48 10.05 -8.48 19.53
CA ALA A 48 9.43 -7.36 18.83
C ALA A 48 8.22 -7.83 17.98
N PRO A 49 7.21 -6.97 17.80
CA PRO A 49 6.09 -7.30 16.93
C PRO A 49 6.48 -7.24 15.46
N LEU A 50 6.07 -8.25 14.70
CA LEU A 50 6.26 -8.37 13.25
C LEU A 50 4.90 -8.56 12.55
N ASP A 51 4.56 -7.67 11.62
CA ASP A 51 3.38 -7.83 10.78
C ASP A 51 3.59 -8.97 9.76
N ILE A 52 2.69 -9.96 9.76
CA ILE A 52 2.97 -11.25 9.12
C ILE A 52 2.78 -11.27 7.60
N SER A 53 2.06 -10.30 7.01
CA SER A 53 1.82 -10.22 5.56
C SER A 53 2.45 -8.97 4.92
N GLY A 54 3.53 -8.48 5.53
CA GLY A 54 4.21 -7.25 5.13
C GLY A 54 3.87 -6.08 6.06
N GLY A 55 4.55 -4.94 5.84
CA GLY A 55 4.37 -3.77 6.69
C GLY A 55 3.00 -3.12 6.52
N HIS A 56 2.29 -2.92 7.62
CA HIS A 56 1.00 -2.23 7.64
C HIS A 56 1.11 -0.91 8.39
N PHE A 57 0.39 0.12 7.97
CA PHE A 57 0.30 1.38 8.69
C PHE A 57 -1.06 2.05 8.44
N VAL A 58 -1.47 2.93 9.34
CA VAL A 58 -2.73 3.67 9.24
C VAL A 58 -2.46 5.03 8.59
N ASP A 59 -3.06 5.29 7.43
CA ASP A 59 -2.84 6.54 6.68
C ASP A 59 -3.59 7.74 7.30
N VAL A 60 -2.87 8.84 7.56
CA VAL A 60 -3.46 10.09 8.06
C VAL A 60 -4.47 10.73 7.10
N ARG A 61 -4.40 10.41 5.79
CA ARG A 61 -5.25 10.99 4.74
C ARG A 61 -6.72 10.59 4.82
N ARG A 62 -7.08 9.65 5.69
CA ARG A 62 -8.46 9.15 5.84
C ARG A 62 -8.98 9.43 7.26
N PRO A 63 -9.23 10.69 7.64
CA PRO A 63 -9.57 11.05 9.01
C PRO A 63 -10.81 10.33 9.55
N LYS A 64 -11.84 10.11 8.71
CA LYS A 64 -13.04 9.34 9.10
C LYS A 64 -12.75 7.86 9.37
N VAL A 65 -11.76 7.29 8.69
CA VAL A 65 -11.30 5.92 8.96
C VAL A 65 -10.52 5.92 10.27
N ASN A 66 -9.63 6.90 10.48
CA ASN A 66 -8.84 7.00 11.69
C ASN A 66 -9.72 7.19 12.93
N GLU A 67 -10.70 8.10 12.87
CA GLU A 67 -11.70 8.27 13.94
C GLU A 67 -12.40 6.97 14.29
N PHE A 68 -12.75 6.16 13.28
CA PHE A 68 -13.36 4.86 13.50
C PHE A 68 -12.39 3.88 14.16
N LEU A 69 -11.16 3.77 13.67
CA LEU A 69 -10.14 2.86 14.21
C LEU A 69 -9.72 3.26 15.63
N PHE A 70 -9.66 4.56 15.92
CA PHE A 70 -9.24 5.10 17.22
C PHE A 70 -10.23 4.86 18.36
N ARG A 71 -11.43 4.36 18.04
CA ARG A 71 -12.37 3.82 19.05
C ARG A 71 -11.87 2.52 19.67
N PHE A 72 -10.95 1.81 19.03
CA PHE A 72 -10.43 0.51 19.46
C PHE A 72 -8.98 0.58 19.93
N MET A 73 -8.17 1.45 19.34
CA MET A 73 -6.81 1.74 19.80
C MET A 73 -6.60 3.25 19.73
N ALA A 74 -6.45 3.89 20.89
CA ALA A 74 -6.48 5.34 20.98
C ALA A 74 -5.28 5.97 20.25
N GLU A 75 -5.45 7.21 19.79
CA GLU A 75 -4.40 7.91 19.04
C GLU A 75 -3.10 8.07 19.85
N ASP A 76 -3.19 8.20 21.17
CA ASP A 76 -2.02 8.27 22.06
C ASP A 76 -1.27 6.93 22.21
N GLU A 77 -1.86 5.81 21.80
CA GLU A 77 -1.18 4.52 21.64
C GLU A 77 -0.45 4.41 20.28
N MET A 78 -0.64 5.36 19.38
CA MET A 78 -0.03 5.40 18.04
C MET A 78 1.16 6.35 17.99
N ALA A 79 2.22 5.96 17.28
CA ALA A 79 3.29 6.86 16.89
C ALA A 79 3.04 7.39 15.47
N SER A 80 3.36 8.65 15.23
CA SER A 80 3.24 9.29 13.91
C SER A 80 4.62 9.36 13.24
N PHE A 81 4.66 9.05 11.95
CA PHE A 81 5.89 9.03 11.17
C PHE A 81 5.72 9.79 9.86
N ASP A 82 6.75 10.55 9.49
CA ASP A 82 6.96 10.98 8.11
C ASP A 82 7.58 9.83 7.30
N ARG A 83 6.96 9.48 6.18
CA ARG A 83 7.40 8.35 5.37
C ARG A 83 8.73 8.65 4.69
N VAL A 84 9.75 7.89 5.08
CA VAL A 84 11.04 7.85 4.40
C VAL A 84 11.14 6.54 3.62
N THR A 85 11.02 6.63 2.29
CA THR A 85 11.21 5.49 1.39
C THR A 85 12.48 5.70 0.57
N LYS A 86 13.32 4.67 0.49
CA LYS A 86 14.58 4.68 -0.24
C LYS A 86 14.63 3.51 -1.21
N ILE A 87 15.21 3.75 -2.38
CA ILE A 87 15.45 2.74 -3.41
C ILE A 87 16.95 2.44 -3.43
N ARG A 88 17.31 1.17 -3.33
CA ARG A 88 18.69 0.71 -3.49
C ARG A 88 18.92 0.43 -4.98
N THR A 89 19.78 1.23 -5.61
CA THR A 89 20.29 0.97 -6.96
C THR A 89 21.61 0.20 -6.87
N LYS A 90 22.21 -0.18 -8.01
CA LYS A 90 23.51 -0.87 -8.05
C LYS A 90 24.61 -0.08 -7.33
N GLU A 91 24.60 1.25 -7.46
CA GLU A 91 25.69 2.11 -7.01
C GLU A 91 25.28 3.07 -5.88
N SER A 92 23.98 3.21 -5.58
CA SER A 92 23.49 4.28 -4.71
C SER A 92 22.23 3.91 -3.91
N ARG A 93 21.84 4.80 -2.99
CA ARG A 93 20.54 4.77 -2.30
C ARG A 93 19.86 6.10 -2.57
N ILE A 94 18.79 6.09 -3.36
CA ILE A 94 18.07 7.32 -3.71
C ILE A 94 16.70 7.39 -3.04
N GLY A 95 16.10 8.59 -3.00
CA GLY A 95 14.72 8.79 -2.56
C GLY A 95 13.68 8.16 -3.49
N TYR A 96 12.48 7.91 -2.96
CA TYR A 96 11.28 7.62 -3.74
C TYR A 96 10.45 8.91 -3.91
N PRO A 97 9.82 9.17 -5.08
CA PRO A 97 9.84 8.40 -6.33
C PRO A 97 11.20 8.40 -7.03
N TYR A 98 11.48 7.40 -7.87
CA TYR A 98 12.80 7.24 -8.50
C TYR A 98 13.12 8.45 -9.39
N GLU A 99 12.20 8.76 -10.29
CA GLU A 99 12.26 9.84 -11.28
C GLU A 99 12.43 11.22 -10.64
N ALA A 100 11.78 11.48 -9.49
CA ALA A 100 11.95 12.74 -8.75
C ALA A 100 13.29 12.85 -8.00
N ASN A 101 14.06 11.75 -7.91
CA ASN A 101 15.27 11.67 -7.09
C ASN A 101 16.51 11.23 -7.86
N ILE A 102 16.47 11.16 -9.20
CA ILE A 102 17.65 10.83 -10.02
C ILE A 102 18.80 11.83 -9.80
N TRP A 103 18.53 13.03 -9.30
CA TRP A 103 19.53 14.04 -8.93
C TRP A 103 20.54 13.56 -7.86
N GLN A 104 20.23 12.46 -7.16
CA GLN A 104 21.10 11.80 -6.20
C GLN A 104 22.09 10.81 -6.86
N LEU A 105 21.95 10.53 -8.16
CA LEU A 105 22.86 9.71 -8.96
C LEU A 105 24.04 10.55 -9.49
N PRO A 106 25.12 9.91 -9.99
CA PRO A 106 26.18 10.60 -10.73
C PRO A 106 25.63 11.42 -11.91
N ILE A 107 26.31 12.49 -12.30
CA ILE A 107 25.80 13.43 -13.31
C ILE A 107 25.58 12.77 -14.67
N ASP A 108 26.45 11.85 -15.08
CA ASP A 108 26.32 11.12 -16.34
C ASP A 108 25.07 10.24 -16.34
N GLU A 109 24.79 9.58 -15.21
CA GLU A 109 23.55 8.84 -15.02
C GLU A 109 22.32 9.75 -15.08
N GLN A 110 22.36 10.93 -14.45
CA GLN A 110 21.27 11.90 -14.54
C GLN A 110 20.98 12.29 -16.00
N VAL A 111 22.02 12.55 -16.80
CA VAL A 111 21.88 12.92 -18.22
C VAL A 111 21.23 11.80 -19.01
N GLU A 112 21.67 10.55 -18.84
CA GLU A 112 21.08 9.41 -19.55
C GLU A 112 19.63 9.14 -19.13
N HIS A 113 19.30 9.31 -17.85
CA HIS A 113 17.91 9.23 -17.38
C HIS A 113 17.04 10.34 -17.99
N LEU A 114 17.51 11.59 -17.99
CA LEU A 114 16.78 12.72 -18.56
C LEU A 114 16.54 12.55 -20.07
N LYS A 115 17.52 12.04 -20.83
CA LYS A 115 17.35 11.70 -22.25
C LYS A 115 16.28 10.62 -22.44
N ALA A 116 16.31 9.55 -21.63
CA ALA A 116 15.32 8.49 -21.72
C ALA A 116 13.90 8.98 -21.39
N ILE A 117 13.75 9.81 -20.36
CA ILE A 117 12.45 10.41 -20.00
C ILE A 117 11.98 11.36 -21.11
N ALA A 118 12.84 12.22 -21.66
CA ALA A 118 12.45 13.14 -22.73
C ALA A 118 11.90 12.41 -23.98
N ASN A 119 12.42 11.21 -24.26
CA ASN A 119 11.97 10.36 -25.36
C ASN A 119 10.81 9.42 -24.99
N ALA A 120 10.34 9.44 -23.74
CA ALA A 120 9.21 8.61 -23.30
C ALA A 120 7.93 8.99 -24.07
N GLY A 121 7.08 8.00 -24.33
CA GLY A 121 5.88 8.17 -25.15
C GLY A 121 4.94 9.29 -24.67
N CYS A 122 4.83 9.50 -23.36
CA CYS A 122 4.02 10.58 -22.81
C CYS A 122 4.55 11.99 -23.12
N ASN A 123 5.83 12.12 -23.48
CA ASN A 123 6.48 13.39 -23.81
C ASN A 123 6.62 13.59 -25.33
N THR A 124 6.53 12.51 -26.12
CA THR A 124 6.59 12.55 -27.59
C THR A 124 5.21 12.54 -28.25
N GLY A 125 4.13 12.37 -27.47
CA GLY A 125 2.75 12.33 -27.96
C GLY A 125 2.31 10.97 -28.48
N ALA A 126 3.03 9.89 -28.14
CA ALA A 126 2.60 8.54 -28.46
C ALA A 126 1.32 8.17 -27.67
N PRO A 127 0.40 7.37 -28.24
CA PRO A 127 -0.79 6.90 -27.55
C PRO A 127 -0.46 6.21 -26.22
N GLU A 128 -1.30 6.40 -25.20
CA GLU A 128 -1.14 5.74 -23.90
C GLU A 128 -1.43 4.23 -24.02
N PRO A 129 -0.54 3.35 -23.52
CA PRO A 129 -0.76 1.90 -23.54
C PRO A 129 -1.87 1.43 -22.58
N GLU A 130 -2.44 0.26 -22.87
CA GLU A 130 -3.48 -0.36 -22.03
C GLU A 130 -2.92 -1.33 -20.97
N ASN A 131 -1.69 -1.80 -21.15
CA ASN A 131 -1.02 -2.73 -20.24
C ASN A 131 0.16 -2.08 -19.51
N PHE A 132 0.46 -2.59 -18.33
CA PHE A 132 1.45 -2.02 -17.42
C PHE A 132 2.88 -2.17 -17.92
N LEU A 133 3.19 -3.28 -18.60
CA LEU A 133 4.53 -3.51 -19.18
C LEU A 133 4.92 -2.40 -20.15
N GLU A 134 4.03 -2.02 -21.06
CA GLU A 134 4.25 -0.94 -22.03
C GLU A 134 4.09 0.46 -21.41
N TRP A 135 3.21 0.60 -20.43
CA TRP A 135 2.96 1.88 -19.77
C TRP A 135 4.20 2.42 -19.04
N ILE A 136 5.00 1.54 -18.42
CA ILE A 136 6.20 1.93 -17.67
C ILE A 136 7.19 2.73 -18.53
N PRO A 137 7.75 2.21 -19.64
CA PRO A 137 8.66 2.97 -20.49
C PRO A 137 7.95 4.12 -21.21
N TRP A 138 6.66 3.99 -21.54
CA TRP A 138 5.87 5.10 -22.09
C TRP A 138 5.82 6.31 -21.15
N LYS A 139 5.69 6.08 -19.83
CA LYS A 139 5.59 7.16 -18.83
C LYS A 139 6.94 7.63 -18.30
N LEU A 140 7.88 6.72 -18.06
CA LEU A 140 9.10 6.98 -17.26
C LEU A 140 10.40 6.81 -18.06
N GLY A 141 10.30 6.40 -19.32
CA GLY A 141 11.44 6.14 -20.18
C GLY A 141 12.11 4.79 -19.91
N GLU A 142 12.78 4.29 -20.96
CA GLU A 142 13.40 2.95 -20.98
C GLU A 142 14.42 2.72 -19.85
N LYS A 143 15.18 3.74 -19.46
CA LYS A 143 16.24 3.57 -18.45
C LYS A 143 15.66 3.27 -17.06
N ILE A 144 14.65 4.03 -16.62
CA ILE A 144 13.96 3.77 -15.34
C ILE A 144 13.19 2.44 -15.39
N ALA A 145 12.57 2.14 -16.54
CA ALA A 145 11.88 0.88 -16.76
C ALA A 145 12.79 -0.32 -16.49
N ASN A 146 13.94 -0.36 -17.16
CA ASN A 146 14.86 -1.49 -17.11
C ASN A 146 15.67 -1.58 -15.79
N GLU A 147 16.10 -0.45 -15.23
CA GLU A 147 16.96 -0.47 -14.05
C GLU A 147 16.21 -0.60 -12.73
N TYR A 148 14.94 -0.20 -12.70
CA TYR A 148 14.15 -0.17 -11.47
C TYR A 148 12.79 -0.84 -11.62
N LEU A 149 11.91 -0.36 -12.49
CA LEU A 149 10.51 -0.75 -12.39
C LEU A 149 10.20 -2.16 -12.89
N PHE A 150 10.81 -2.65 -13.95
CA PHE A 150 10.66 -4.06 -14.35
C PHE A 150 11.18 -5.01 -13.26
N PRO A 151 12.45 -4.96 -12.82
CA PRO A 151 12.95 -5.89 -11.81
C PRO A 151 12.22 -5.75 -10.46
N TYR A 152 11.79 -4.54 -10.09
CA TYR A 152 11.01 -4.32 -8.88
C TYR A 152 9.61 -4.94 -8.99
N ASN A 153 8.87 -4.67 -10.07
CA ASN A 153 7.49 -5.14 -10.20
C ASN A 153 7.42 -6.65 -10.48
N GLU A 154 8.38 -7.24 -11.20
CA GLU A 154 8.49 -8.69 -11.34
C GLU A 154 8.65 -9.37 -9.96
N LYS A 155 9.51 -8.81 -9.10
CA LYS A 155 9.69 -9.30 -7.73
C LYS A 155 8.42 -9.16 -6.88
N ILE A 156 7.69 -8.05 -7.01
CA ILE A 156 6.52 -7.76 -6.18
C ILE A 156 5.30 -8.56 -6.63
N PHE A 157 5.01 -8.58 -7.93
CA PHE A 157 3.80 -9.18 -8.45
C PHE A 157 3.95 -10.65 -8.79
N SER A 158 5.16 -11.13 -9.10
CA SER A 158 5.42 -12.53 -9.49
C SER A 158 4.52 -13.04 -10.63
N VAL A 159 4.12 -12.15 -11.54
CA VAL A 159 3.34 -12.44 -12.75
C VAL A 159 3.91 -11.67 -13.94
N ASP A 160 3.52 -12.07 -15.15
CA ASP A 160 3.79 -11.30 -16.36
C ASP A 160 3.11 -9.92 -16.29
N LEU A 161 3.92 -8.85 -16.33
CA LEU A 161 3.45 -7.48 -16.22
C LEU A 161 2.52 -7.06 -17.39
N ALA A 162 2.57 -7.76 -18.54
CA ALA A 162 1.65 -7.52 -19.64
C ALA A 162 0.20 -7.91 -19.31
N THR A 163 -0.01 -8.75 -18.29
CA THR A 163 -1.35 -9.14 -17.82
C THR A 163 -2.00 -8.11 -16.91
N LEU A 164 -1.23 -7.11 -16.45
CA LEU A 164 -1.71 -6.04 -15.59
C LEU A 164 -2.18 -4.85 -16.44
N GLY A 165 -3.43 -4.41 -16.25
CA GLY A 165 -3.96 -3.21 -16.91
C GLY A 165 -3.53 -1.90 -16.25
N THR A 166 -3.82 -0.76 -16.89
CA THR A 166 -3.46 0.60 -16.42
C THR A 166 -4.51 1.31 -15.55
N TYR A 167 -5.63 0.64 -15.22
CA TYR A 167 -6.74 1.24 -14.45
C TYR A 167 -6.40 1.73 -13.03
N TRP A 168 -5.24 1.36 -12.49
CA TRP A 168 -4.78 1.69 -11.14
C TRP A 168 -3.60 2.66 -11.09
N MET A 169 -3.19 3.22 -12.23
CA MET A 169 -2.02 4.12 -12.33
C MET A 169 -2.18 5.40 -11.50
N ASN A 170 -3.41 5.79 -11.14
CA ASN A 170 -3.67 6.90 -10.22
C ASN A 170 -3.07 6.68 -8.81
N LYS A 171 -2.63 5.46 -8.48
CA LYS A 171 -1.91 5.13 -7.25
C LYS A 171 -0.40 5.36 -7.33
N LEU A 172 0.16 5.55 -8.53
CA LEU A 172 1.58 5.79 -8.73
C LEU A 172 1.90 7.30 -8.66
N PRO A 173 3.12 7.67 -8.26
CA PRO A 173 3.59 9.05 -8.35
C PRO A 173 3.40 9.61 -9.76
N ASN A 174 3.03 10.88 -9.83
CA ASN A 174 2.99 11.59 -11.10
C ASN A 174 4.02 12.71 -11.06
N VAL A 175 5.11 12.48 -11.80
CA VAL A 175 6.25 13.38 -11.94
C VAL A 175 6.44 13.60 -13.44
N SER A 176 6.44 14.87 -13.89
CA SER A 176 6.67 15.19 -15.30
C SER A 176 8.16 15.21 -15.64
N PHE A 177 8.47 15.33 -16.94
CA PHE A 177 9.85 15.59 -17.36
C PHE A 177 10.38 16.90 -16.78
N GLU A 178 9.58 17.98 -16.78
CA GLU A 178 9.97 19.27 -16.22
C GLU A 178 10.21 19.20 -14.71
N ASP A 179 9.39 18.44 -13.97
CA ASP A 179 9.61 18.20 -12.55
C ASP A 179 10.93 17.46 -12.31
N THR A 180 11.21 16.45 -13.10
CA THR A 180 12.45 15.66 -13.02
C THR A 180 13.67 16.51 -13.35
N LEU A 181 13.62 17.29 -14.43
CA LEU A 181 14.68 18.22 -14.82
C LEU A 181 14.92 19.29 -13.73
N ARG A 182 13.85 19.89 -13.21
CA ARG A 182 13.93 20.85 -12.11
C ARG A 182 14.52 20.21 -10.86
N ALA A 183 14.20 18.95 -10.59
CA ALA A 183 14.76 18.21 -9.46
C ALA A 183 16.28 18.05 -9.57
N CYS A 184 16.80 17.72 -10.76
CA CYS A 184 18.25 17.69 -11.04
C CYS A 184 18.92 19.04 -10.82
N LEU A 185 18.34 20.12 -11.36
CA LEU A 185 18.91 21.46 -11.28
C LEU A 185 18.95 22.01 -9.85
N THR A 186 17.92 21.73 -9.06
CA THR A 186 17.76 22.30 -7.71
C THR A 186 18.12 21.32 -6.58
N LYS A 187 18.43 20.07 -6.92
CA LYS A 187 18.72 18.97 -5.98
C LYS A 187 17.62 18.76 -4.94
N LYS A 188 16.37 18.76 -5.41
CA LYS A 188 15.15 18.63 -4.59
C LYS A 188 14.05 17.92 -5.38
N PRO A 189 13.31 16.95 -4.80
CA PRO A 189 12.22 16.29 -5.52
C PRO A 189 11.02 17.21 -5.79
N TYR A 190 10.39 17.02 -6.96
CA TYR A 190 9.13 17.65 -7.41
C TYR A 190 8.12 16.57 -7.85
N GLY A 191 6.91 16.99 -8.24
CA GLY A 191 5.81 16.11 -8.61
C GLY A 191 4.85 15.80 -7.46
N THR A 192 3.88 14.93 -7.73
CA THR A 192 2.81 14.58 -6.79
C THR A 192 2.94 13.15 -6.28
N LEU A 193 2.74 12.99 -4.97
CA LEU A 193 2.70 11.70 -4.29
C LEU A 193 1.26 11.37 -3.88
N PRO A 194 0.64 10.33 -4.47
CA PRO A 194 -0.78 10.03 -4.25
C PRO A 194 -1.10 9.44 -2.86
N GLY A 195 -0.12 9.07 -2.03
CA GLY A 195 -0.41 8.48 -0.72
C GLY A 195 0.74 8.45 0.29
N HIS A 196 0.37 8.33 1.57
CA HIS A 196 1.18 7.96 2.75
C HIS A 196 2.42 8.81 3.04
N ALA A 197 2.36 10.13 2.87
CA ALA A 197 3.46 11.01 3.31
C ALA A 197 3.65 10.98 4.84
N ARG A 198 2.54 10.80 5.58
CA ARG A 198 2.50 10.59 7.02
C ARG A 198 1.60 9.41 7.34
N PHE A 199 1.95 8.66 8.37
CA PHE A 199 1.16 7.51 8.82
C PHE A 199 1.29 7.30 10.33
N TYR A 200 0.35 6.56 10.89
CA TYR A 200 0.40 6.06 12.25
C TYR A 200 0.81 4.58 12.27
N TYR A 201 1.58 4.21 13.29
CA TYR A 201 1.87 2.82 13.62
C TYR A 201 1.76 2.61 15.15
N PRO A 202 1.22 1.48 15.63
CA PRO A 202 1.11 1.22 17.07
C PRO A 202 2.47 1.30 17.78
N LYS A 203 2.53 1.97 18.94
CA LYS A 203 3.75 2.06 19.75
C LYS A 203 4.22 0.71 20.30
N LYS A 204 3.30 -0.25 20.40
CA LYS A 204 3.50 -1.61 20.93
C LYS A 204 2.67 -2.60 20.11
N TYR A 205 3.00 -3.89 20.19
CA TYR A 205 2.20 -5.03 19.69
C TYR A 205 2.06 -5.18 18.17
N GLY A 206 2.38 -4.16 17.38
CA GLY A 206 2.25 -4.19 15.91
C GLY A 206 0.84 -3.88 15.44
N SER A 207 0.63 -3.90 14.12
CA SER A 207 -0.65 -3.50 13.51
C SER A 207 -1.82 -4.45 13.83
N GLY A 208 -1.51 -5.71 14.15
CA GLY A 208 -2.43 -6.79 14.51
C GLY A 208 -3.33 -6.46 15.68
N GLU A 209 -2.78 -5.79 16.69
CA GLU A 209 -3.46 -5.49 17.95
C GLU A 209 -4.75 -4.68 17.75
N LEU A 210 -4.77 -3.75 16.79
CA LEU A 210 -5.96 -2.99 16.45
C LEU A 210 -7.13 -3.92 16.07
N TRP A 211 -6.84 -4.96 15.30
CA TRP A 211 -7.86 -5.90 14.80
C TRP A 211 -8.30 -6.87 15.89
N LEU A 212 -7.40 -7.27 16.79
CA LEU A 212 -7.76 -8.07 17.97
C LEU A 212 -8.73 -7.30 18.88
N ARG A 213 -8.48 -6.01 19.12
CA ARG A 213 -9.39 -5.17 19.92
C ARG A 213 -10.74 -4.94 19.24
N MET A 214 -10.76 -4.80 17.91
CA MET A 214 -12.01 -4.78 17.15
C MET A 214 -12.78 -6.10 17.26
N ALA A 215 -12.08 -7.23 17.28
CA ALA A 215 -12.66 -8.55 17.42
C ALA A 215 -13.17 -8.82 18.83
N GLU A 216 -12.52 -8.31 19.87
CA GLU A 216 -12.96 -8.45 21.27
C GLU A 216 -14.38 -7.90 21.49
N ARG A 217 -14.69 -6.75 20.88
CA ARG A 217 -16.07 -6.20 20.89
C ARG A 217 -17.09 -7.11 20.20
N LEU A 218 -16.63 -7.98 19.31
CA LEU A 218 -17.42 -8.90 18.50
C LEU A 218 -17.30 -10.36 18.97
N LYS A 219 -16.69 -10.66 20.12
CA LYS A 219 -16.37 -12.05 20.53
C LYS A 219 -17.57 -12.99 20.56
N GLU A 220 -18.74 -12.50 20.96
CA GLU A 220 -20.00 -13.27 20.96
C GLU A 220 -20.62 -13.41 19.57
N ARG A 221 -20.00 -12.80 18.54
CA ARG A 221 -20.44 -12.78 17.14
C ARG A 221 -19.42 -13.40 16.17
N ILE A 222 -18.25 -13.84 16.63
CA ILE A 222 -17.24 -14.53 15.80
C ILE A 222 -17.16 -16.03 16.16
N ASP A 223 -17.25 -16.90 15.15
CA ASP A 223 -16.83 -18.30 15.19
C ASP A 223 -15.44 -18.42 14.55
N TYR A 224 -14.43 -18.75 15.33
CA TYR A 224 -13.09 -19.08 14.84
C TYR A 224 -13.02 -20.54 14.39
N ASP A 225 -11.93 -20.91 13.70
CA ASP A 225 -11.68 -22.27 13.21
C ASP A 225 -12.85 -22.84 12.37
N THR A 226 -13.59 -21.95 11.69
CA THR A 226 -14.82 -22.26 10.96
C THR A 226 -14.65 -21.89 9.48
N PRO A 227 -13.96 -22.73 8.69
CA PRO A 227 -13.74 -22.46 7.28
C PRO A 227 -15.03 -22.63 6.46
N ALA A 228 -15.39 -21.59 5.72
CA ALA A 228 -16.42 -21.69 4.67
C ALA A 228 -15.90 -22.54 3.51
N LYS A 229 -16.59 -23.63 3.17
CA LYS A 229 -16.18 -24.56 2.10
C LYS A 229 -16.97 -24.35 0.81
N GLU A 230 -18.24 -23.98 0.93
CA GLU A 230 -19.17 -23.82 -0.18
C GLU A 230 -20.14 -22.70 0.14
N LEU A 231 -20.53 -21.94 -0.89
CA LEU A 231 -21.57 -20.92 -0.82
C LEU A 231 -22.60 -21.24 -1.91
N ASP A 232 -23.72 -21.83 -1.51
CA ASP A 232 -24.85 -22.06 -2.41
C ASP A 232 -25.77 -20.83 -2.40
N LEU A 233 -25.80 -20.11 -3.53
CA LEU A 233 -26.58 -18.87 -3.71
C LEU A 233 -27.91 -19.12 -4.45
N LYS A 234 -28.30 -20.38 -4.65
CA LYS A 234 -29.53 -20.77 -5.36
C LYS A 234 -30.81 -20.29 -4.69
#